data_AF-A0A256YPE2-F1
#
_entry.id   AF-A0A256YPE2-F1
#
_cell.length_a   1.000
_cell.length_b   1.000
_cell.length_c   1.000
_cell.angle_alpha   90.00
_cell.angle_beta   90.00
_cell.angle_gamma   90.00
#
_symmetry.space_group_name_H-M   'P 1'
#
loop_
_entity.id
_entity.type
_entity.pdbx_description
1 polymer ?
#
loop_
_entity_poly.entity_id
_entity_poly.type
_entity_poly.pdbx_seq_one_letter_code
_entity_poly.pdbx_strand_id
1 'polypeptide(L)'
;MGRKPPAKNLNKVHHLLEVVQHTERLKKYVPVLYNFEKKLERGKNLTPYEEKKISYIEDEIRHSIELHERENVPVYKEEVKKEIEKYIDEIKEMGYPLKLYGIADFKEYVRASYSMDELLLIRDALKELKNVIEKQNWTRRIIIVKSTRKKISFIYKVGNLEKEYSYSLERK
;
A
#
# COMPACT_ATOMS: atom_id res chain seq x y z
N MET A 1 -9.70 42.50 25.38
CA MET A 1 -9.46 41.74 24.12
C MET A 1 -9.28 40.27 24.47
N GLY A 2 -10.33 39.45 24.34
CA GLY A 2 -10.21 38.00 24.54
C GLY A 2 -9.48 37.38 23.36
N ARG A 3 -8.29 36.81 23.58
CA ARG A 3 -7.61 36.01 22.54
C ARG A 3 -8.52 34.85 22.19
N LYS A 4 -9.03 34.78 20.95
CA LYS A 4 -9.69 33.58 20.42
C LYS A 4 -8.75 32.38 20.64
N PRO A 5 -9.23 31.24 21.14
CA PRO A 5 -8.38 30.07 21.31
C PRO A 5 -7.72 29.69 19.98
N PRO A 6 -6.51 29.14 20.01
CA PRO A 6 -5.83 28.72 18.80
C PRO A 6 -6.64 27.61 18.13
N ALA A 7 -7.18 27.91 16.93
CA ALA A 7 -7.90 26.94 16.09
C ALA A 7 -7.13 25.62 15.90
N LYS A 8 -5.79 25.66 16.06
CA LYS A 8 -4.89 24.52 16.05
C LYS A 8 -5.30 23.39 17.02
N ASN A 9 -5.73 23.71 18.25
CA ASN A 9 -6.10 22.69 19.23
C ASN A 9 -7.48 22.08 18.95
N LEU A 10 -8.42 22.86 18.42
CA LEU A 10 -9.74 22.36 18.01
C LEU A 10 -9.63 21.41 16.82
N ASN A 11 -8.87 21.82 15.79
CA ASN A 11 -8.59 20.98 14.62
C ASN A 11 -7.92 19.65 15.01
N LYS A 12 -6.99 19.72 15.97
CA LYS A 12 -6.32 18.54 16.52
C LYS A 12 -7.31 17.58 17.18
N VAL A 13 -8.24 18.07 18.00
CA VAL A 13 -9.27 17.23 18.65
C VAL A 13 -10.24 16.64 17.64
N HIS A 14 -10.69 17.42 16.64
CA HIS A 14 -11.56 16.90 15.57
C HIS A 14 -10.91 15.76 14.80
N HIS A 15 -9.64 15.91 14.41
CA HIS A 15 -8.90 14.86 13.71
C HIS A 15 -8.81 13.57 14.55
N LEU A 16 -8.57 13.70 15.86
CA LEU A 16 -8.53 12.54 16.76
C LEU A 16 -9.91 11.89 16.90
N LEU A 17 -11.00 12.66 16.95
CA LEU A 17 -12.36 12.11 16.98
C LEU A 17 -12.68 11.30 15.73
N GLU A 18 -12.30 11.80 14.55
CA GLU A 18 -12.49 11.10 13.28
C GLU A 18 -11.76 9.74 13.28
N VAL A 19 -10.46 9.73 13.60
CA VAL A 19 -9.65 8.50 13.61
C VAL A 19 -10.14 7.48 14.65
N VAL A 20 -10.54 7.96 15.83
CA VAL A 20 -10.97 7.11 16.94
C VAL A 20 -12.34 6.49 16.70
N GLN A 21 -13.25 7.17 15.99
CA GLN A 21 -14.58 6.63 15.65
C GLN A 21 -14.50 5.37 14.77
N HIS A 22 -13.48 5.31 13.91
CA HIS A 22 -13.25 4.19 12.99
C HIS A 22 -12.39 3.05 13.58
N THR A 23 -11.91 3.19 14.82
CA THR A 23 -11.03 2.19 15.45
C THR A 23 -11.63 1.65 16.74
N GLU A 24 -12.09 0.39 16.73
CA GLU A 24 -12.84 -0.19 17.86
C GLU A 24 -12.06 -0.19 19.19
N ARG A 25 -10.75 -0.44 19.15
CA ARG A 25 -9.85 -0.41 20.32
C ARG A 25 -9.69 0.99 20.93
N LEU A 26 -9.94 2.04 20.15
CA LEU A 26 -9.74 3.43 20.57
C LEU A 26 -11.03 4.11 20.99
N LYS A 27 -12.21 3.53 20.74
CA LYS A 27 -13.53 4.10 21.10
C LYS A 27 -13.63 4.55 22.56
N LYS A 28 -12.85 3.96 23.48
CA LYS A 28 -12.68 4.39 24.87
C LYS A 28 -12.30 5.89 25.03
N TYR A 29 -11.67 6.50 24.04
CA TYR A 29 -11.25 7.91 24.07
C TYR A 29 -12.28 8.91 23.52
N VAL A 30 -13.34 8.44 22.85
CA VAL A 30 -14.40 9.30 22.28
C VAL A 30 -15.00 10.24 23.33
N PRO A 31 -15.40 9.77 24.54
CA PRO A 31 -15.99 10.67 25.55
C PRO A 31 -15.01 11.75 26.04
N VAL A 32 -13.73 11.42 26.09
CA VAL A 32 -12.66 12.33 26.54
C VAL A 32 -12.43 13.42 25.49
N LEU A 33 -12.33 13.04 24.21
CA LEU A 33 -12.12 13.97 23.12
C LEU A 33 -13.34 14.90 22.90
N TYR A 34 -14.57 14.39 23.02
CA TYR A 34 -15.79 15.23 22.99
C TYR A 34 -15.82 16.27 24.11
N ASN A 35 -15.33 15.92 25.30
CA ASN A 35 -15.23 16.88 26.40
C ASN A 35 -14.23 18.00 26.11
N PHE A 36 -13.12 17.68 25.43
CA PHE A 36 -12.14 18.68 25.00
C PHE A 36 -12.65 19.55 23.86
N GLU A 37 -13.35 18.97 22.89
CA GLU A 37 -14.00 19.67 21.77
C GLU A 37 -14.98 20.72 22.30
N LYS A 38 -15.97 20.33 23.11
CA LYS A 38 -16.94 21.26 23.72
C LYS A 38 -16.28 22.36 24.54
N LYS A 39 -15.14 22.08 25.18
CA LYS A 39 -14.38 23.06 25.94
C LYS A 39 -13.74 24.10 25.01
N LEU A 40 -13.14 23.67 23.91
CA LEU A 40 -12.50 24.50 22.90
C LEU A 40 -13.51 25.33 22.10
N GLU A 41 -14.66 24.75 21.72
CA GLU A 41 -15.77 25.45 21.06
C GLU A 41 -16.32 26.62 21.89
N ARG A 42 -16.36 26.46 23.22
CA ARG A 42 -16.76 27.51 24.17
C ARG A 42 -15.71 28.59 24.37
N GLY A 43 -14.59 28.55 23.64
CA GLY A 43 -13.53 29.54 23.75
C GLY A 43 -12.58 29.31 24.94
N LYS A 44 -12.62 28.16 25.62
CA LYS A 44 -11.73 27.84 26.75
C LYS A 44 -10.48 27.11 26.27
N ASN A 45 -9.33 27.45 26.84
CA ASN A 45 -8.09 26.73 26.57
C ASN A 45 -8.04 25.39 27.35
N LEU A 46 -7.26 24.46 26.81
CA LEU A 46 -6.89 23.25 27.52
C LEU A 46 -5.84 23.60 28.59
N THR A 47 -5.90 22.88 29.70
CA THR A 47 -4.85 22.90 30.72
C THR A 47 -3.65 22.07 30.26
N PRO A 48 -2.44 22.31 30.79
CA PRO A 48 -1.27 21.50 30.45
C PRO A 48 -1.46 19.99 30.68
N TYR A 49 -2.30 19.62 31.65
CA TYR A 49 -2.66 18.23 31.91
C TYR A 49 -3.55 17.64 30.81
N GLU A 50 -4.53 18.40 30.31
CA GLU A 50 -5.39 17.98 29.19
C GLU A 50 -4.61 17.90 27.88
N GLU A 51 -3.66 18.81 27.64
CA GLU A 51 -2.76 18.75 26.48
C GLU A 51 -1.86 17.49 26.51
N LYS A 52 -1.36 17.10 27.69
CA LYS A 52 -0.66 15.83 27.87
C LYS A 52 -1.55 14.62 27.57
N LYS A 53 -2.83 14.67 27.94
CA LYS A 53 -3.79 13.59 27.60
C LYS A 53 -4.02 13.48 26.09
N ILE A 54 -4.14 14.60 25.37
CA ILE A 54 -4.25 14.59 23.91
C ILE A 54 -3.02 13.93 23.28
N SER A 55 -1.83 14.30 23.76
CA SER A 55 -0.56 13.73 23.24
C SER A 55 -0.45 12.23 23.51
N TYR A 56 -0.90 11.77 24.68
CA TYR A 56 -0.98 10.33 24.98
C TYR A 56 -1.93 9.58 24.04
N ILE A 57 -3.09 10.16 23.73
CA ILE A 57 -4.06 9.58 22.79
C ILE A 57 -3.48 9.51 21.37
N GLU A 58 -2.72 10.52 20.96
CA GLU A 58 -1.99 10.51 19.68
C GLU A 58 -0.97 9.38 19.60
N ASP A 59 -0.21 9.14 20.66
CA ASP A 59 0.77 8.06 20.70
C ASP A 59 0.08 6.68 20.72
N GLU A 60 -1.05 6.51 21.40
CA GLU A 60 -1.84 5.27 21.30
C GLU A 60 -2.46 5.07 19.91
N ILE A 61 -2.91 6.13 19.24
CA ILE A 61 -3.37 6.07 17.84
C ILE A 61 -2.22 5.64 16.94
N ARG A 62 -1.06 6.30 17.04
CA ARG A 62 0.12 5.95 16.26
C ARG A 62 0.51 4.49 16.48
N HIS A 63 0.55 4.05 17.74
CA HIS A 63 0.87 2.67 18.08
C HIS A 63 -0.19 1.68 17.57
N SER A 64 -1.48 2.03 17.63
CA SER A 64 -2.55 1.17 17.11
C SER A 64 -2.54 1.10 15.59
N ILE A 65 -2.22 2.19 14.89
CA ILE A 65 -2.02 2.20 13.44
C ILE A 65 -0.78 1.38 13.08
N GLU A 66 0.34 1.57 13.77
CA GLU A 66 1.57 0.78 13.55
C GLU A 66 1.35 -0.71 13.80
N LEU A 67 0.58 -1.07 14.82
CA LEU A 67 0.20 -2.47 15.07
C LEU A 67 -0.75 -2.99 14.00
N HIS A 68 -1.75 -2.22 13.59
CA HIS A 68 -2.66 -2.59 12.52
C HIS A 68 -1.93 -2.73 11.18
N GLU A 69 -1.01 -1.84 10.85
CA GLU A 69 -0.15 -1.94 9.67
C GLU A 69 0.76 -3.16 9.77
N ARG A 70 1.36 -3.45 10.92
CA ARG A 70 2.19 -4.66 11.12
C ARG A 70 1.40 -5.96 11.03
N GLU A 71 0.13 -5.98 11.48
CA GLU A 71 -0.76 -7.14 11.39
C GLU A 71 -1.33 -7.33 9.97
N ASN A 72 -1.56 -6.24 9.22
CA ASN A 72 -2.14 -6.30 7.87
C ASN A 72 -1.09 -6.37 6.75
N VAL A 73 0.15 -5.93 6.95
CA VAL A 73 1.21 -6.05 5.94
C VAL A 73 1.42 -7.49 5.48
N PRO A 74 1.43 -8.51 6.35
CA PRO A 74 1.50 -9.91 5.92
C PRO A 74 0.28 -10.33 5.08
N VAL A 75 -0.93 -9.92 5.46
CA VAL A 75 -2.18 -10.25 4.77
C VAL A 75 -2.20 -9.59 3.38
N TYR A 76 -1.91 -8.30 3.33
CA TYR A 76 -1.85 -7.53 2.10
C TYR A 76 -0.73 -8.03 1.16
N LYS A 77 0.40 -8.45 1.72
CA LYS A 77 1.49 -9.07 0.96
C LYS A 77 1.05 -10.39 0.33
N GLU A 78 0.28 -11.21 1.05
CA GLU A 78 -0.31 -12.44 0.52
C GLU A 78 -1.39 -12.17 -0.54
N GLU A 79 -2.20 -11.12 -0.38
CA GLU A 79 -3.16 -10.71 -1.41
C GLU A 79 -2.45 -10.29 -2.71
N VAL A 80 -1.41 -9.47 -2.62
CA VAL A 80 -0.63 -9.05 -3.80
C VAL A 80 0.04 -10.24 -4.48
N LYS A 81 0.54 -11.22 -3.71
CA LYS A 81 1.07 -12.47 -4.29
C LYS A 81 0.00 -13.23 -5.08
N LYS A 82 -1.22 -13.36 -4.54
CA LYS A 82 -2.34 -14.00 -5.25
C LYS A 82 -2.72 -13.24 -6.53
N GLU A 83 -2.70 -11.91 -6.51
CA GLU A 83 -2.95 -11.11 -7.71
C GLU A 83 -1.90 -11.36 -8.80
N ILE A 84 -0.63 -11.47 -8.41
CA ILE A 84 0.47 -11.79 -9.32
C ILE A 84 0.28 -13.18 -9.94
N GLU A 85 -0.01 -14.20 -9.13
CA GLU A 85 -0.27 -15.56 -9.61
C GLU A 85 -1.44 -15.58 -10.61
N LYS A 86 -2.53 -14.87 -10.28
CA LYS A 86 -3.68 -14.71 -11.16
C LYS A 86 -3.29 -14.11 -12.52
N TYR A 87 -2.52 -13.02 -12.55
CA TYR A 87 -2.12 -12.41 -13.83
C TYR A 87 -1.24 -13.33 -14.67
N ILE A 88 -0.35 -14.08 -14.04
CA ILE A 88 0.49 -15.07 -14.74
C ILE A 88 -0.39 -16.13 -15.41
N ASP A 89 -1.36 -16.66 -14.68
CA ASP A 89 -2.24 -17.72 -15.19
C ASP A 89 -3.17 -17.19 -16.28
N GLU A 90 -3.74 -16.00 -16.13
CA GLU A 90 -4.53 -15.35 -17.19
C GLU A 90 -3.69 -15.16 -18.47
N ILE A 91 -2.43 -14.71 -18.38
CA ILE A 91 -1.58 -14.55 -19.56
C ILE A 91 -1.25 -15.91 -20.21
N LYS A 92 -1.06 -16.97 -19.43
CA LYS A 92 -0.87 -18.33 -19.95
C LYS A 92 -2.13 -18.84 -20.65
N GLU A 93 -3.31 -18.61 -20.07
CA GLU A 93 -4.61 -18.97 -20.65
C GLU A 93 -4.87 -18.25 -21.96
N MET A 94 -4.39 -17.01 -22.12
CA MET A 94 -4.39 -16.27 -23.39
C MET A 94 -3.47 -16.89 -24.47
N GLY A 95 -2.76 -17.98 -24.17
CA GLY A 95 -1.92 -18.71 -25.12
C GLY A 95 -0.48 -18.18 -25.22
N TYR A 96 -0.01 -17.43 -24.22
CA TYR A 96 1.35 -16.89 -24.19
C TYR A 96 2.22 -17.65 -23.18
N PRO A 97 3.20 -18.44 -23.65
CA PRO A 97 4.16 -19.06 -22.75
C PRO A 97 5.05 -18.00 -22.09
N LEU A 98 4.81 -17.74 -20.82
CA LEU A 98 5.66 -16.94 -19.94
C LEU A 98 6.86 -17.78 -19.47
N LYS A 99 8.07 -17.33 -19.81
CA LYS A 99 9.31 -17.84 -19.21
C LYS A 99 9.85 -16.80 -18.26
N LEU A 100 9.84 -17.14 -16.98
CA LEU A 100 10.35 -16.28 -15.92
C LEU A 100 11.83 -16.64 -15.69
N TYR A 101 12.75 -15.69 -15.89
CA TYR A 101 14.20 -15.87 -15.79
C TYR A 101 14.78 -14.93 -14.73
N GLY A 102 15.68 -15.45 -13.88
CA GLY A 102 16.06 -14.78 -12.62
C GLY A 102 14.97 -14.90 -11.54
N ILE A 103 13.79 -15.34 -11.98
CA ILE A 103 12.70 -15.82 -11.17
C ILE A 103 12.75 -17.35 -11.14
N ALA A 104 13.46 -17.95 -10.18
CA ALA A 104 13.42 -19.40 -10.00
C ALA A 104 11.96 -19.83 -9.86
N ASP A 105 11.52 -20.88 -10.58
CA ASP A 105 10.15 -21.42 -10.66
C ASP A 105 9.13 -20.71 -9.75
N PHE A 106 8.16 -19.97 -10.32
CA PHE A 106 7.28 -19.06 -9.56
C PHE A 106 6.64 -19.68 -8.30
N LYS A 107 6.41 -21.00 -8.29
CA LYS A 107 5.93 -21.78 -7.14
C LYS A 107 6.90 -21.85 -5.96
N GLU A 108 8.22 -21.79 -6.18
CA GLU A 108 9.23 -21.54 -5.14
C GLU A 108 9.46 -20.05 -4.88
N TYR A 109 9.17 -19.19 -5.85
CA TYR A 109 9.43 -17.75 -5.84
C TYR A 109 8.56 -16.93 -4.88
N VAL A 110 7.32 -17.36 -4.63
CA VAL A 110 6.40 -16.72 -3.67
C VAL A 110 6.88 -16.90 -2.21
N ARG A 111 7.89 -17.76 -1.97
CA ARG A 111 8.57 -17.90 -0.66
C ARG A 111 9.78 -16.98 -0.48
N ALA A 112 10.27 -16.30 -1.51
CA ALA A 112 11.46 -15.45 -1.41
C ALA A 112 11.18 -14.08 -0.75
N SER A 113 12.20 -13.56 -0.06
CA SER A 113 12.24 -12.35 0.77
C SER A 113 12.05 -11.02 0.03
N TYR A 114 11.12 -10.93 -0.93
CA TYR A 114 10.77 -9.69 -1.60
C TYR A 114 10.13 -8.69 -0.65
N SER A 115 10.54 -7.44 -0.75
CA SER A 115 9.87 -6.29 -0.14
C SER A 115 8.49 -6.08 -0.75
N MET A 116 7.63 -5.33 -0.06
CA MET A 116 6.30 -5.01 -0.58
C MET A 116 6.39 -4.22 -1.90
N ASP A 117 7.33 -3.30 -2.01
CA ASP A 117 7.54 -2.48 -3.21
C ASP A 117 7.92 -3.33 -4.43
N GLU A 118 8.76 -4.35 -4.23
CA GLU A 118 9.09 -5.29 -5.31
C GLU A 118 7.87 -6.10 -5.75
N LEU A 119 7.01 -6.53 -4.83
CA LEU A 119 5.78 -7.26 -5.17
C LEU A 119 4.78 -6.37 -5.92
N LEU A 120 4.58 -5.14 -5.47
CA LEU A 120 3.73 -4.16 -6.16
C LEU A 120 4.25 -3.88 -7.58
N LEU A 121 5.57 -3.73 -7.74
CA LEU A 121 6.19 -3.56 -9.05
C LEU A 121 5.90 -4.77 -9.96
N ILE A 122 6.05 -6.00 -9.47
CA ILE A 122 5.75 -7.22 -10.25
C ILE A 122 4.28 -7.25 -10.67
N ARG A 123 3.36 -6.96 -9.74
CA ARG A 123 1.93 -6.96 -10.01
C ARG A 123 1.57 -5.95 -11.11
N ASP A 124 2.02 -4.71 -10.96
CA ASP A 124 1.65 -3.63 -11.88
C ASP A 124 2.23 -3.88 -13.28
N ALA A 125 3.47 -4.37 -13.32
CA ALA A 125 4.16 -4.76 -14.55
C ALA A 125 3.41 -5.90 -15.29
N LEU A 126 2.93 -6.91 -14.58
CA LEU A 126 2.14 -8.01 -15.16
C LEU A 126 0.74 -7.57 -15.62
N LYS A 127 0.08 -6.72 -14.84
CA LYS A 127 -1.21 -6.12 -15.22
C LYS A 127 -1.08 -5.31 -16.51
N GLU A 128 -0.02 -4.53 -16.64
CA GLU A 128 0.24 -3.75 -17.86
C GLU A 128 0.54 -4.66 -19.05
N LEU A 129 1.37 -5.69 -18.85
CA LEU A 129 1.64 -6.70 -19.86
C LEU A 129 0.35 -7.34 -20.37
N LYS A 130 -0.55 -7.79 -19.47
CA LYS A 130 -1.86 -8.33 -19.83
C LYS A 130 -2.65 -7.33 -20.69
N ASN A 131 -2.76 -6.08 -20.25
CA ASN A 131 -3.49 -5.05 -21.00
C ASN A 131 -2.90 -4.80 -22.40
N VAL A 132 -1.57 -4.85 -22.53
CA VAL A 132 -0.90 -4.71 -23.84
C VAL A 132 -1.23 -5.90 -24.75
N ILE A 133 -1.19 -7.11 -24.20
CA ILE A 133 -1.54 -8.35 -24.90
C ILE A 133 -2.99 -8.28 -25.40
N GLU A 134 -3.94 -7.88 -24.54
CA GLU A 134 -5.36 -7.73 -24.90
C GLU A 134 -5.56 -6.71 -26.02
N LYS A 135 -4.91 -5.54 -25.93
CA LYS A 135 -5.07 -4.46 -26.91
C LYS A 135 -4.45 -4.78 -28.26
N GLN A 136 -3.33 -5.48 -28.28
CA GLN A 136 -2.56 -5.68 -29.51
C GLN A 136 -2.81 -7.03 -30.19
N ASN A 137 -3.68 -7.89 -29.63
CA ASN A 137 -4.05 -9.21 -30.17
C ASN A 137 -2.82 -9.98 -30.70
N TRP A 138 -1.76 -10.01 -29.90
CA TRP A 138 -0.52 -10.66 -30.30
C TRP A 138 -0.78 -12.16 -30.57
N THR A 139 -0.01 -12.79 -31.45
CA THR A 139 -0.21 -14.21 -31.79
C THR A 139 1.03 -14.98 -31.38
N ARG A 140 0.85 -15.94 -30.44
CA ARG A 140 1.83 -16.96 -30.01
C ARG A 140 3.28 -16.46 -29.91
N ARG A 141 3.61 -15.72 -28.85
CA ARG A 141 4.96 -15.21 -28.58
C ARG A 141 5.43 -15.62 -27.17
N ILE A 142 6.73 -15.89 -27.03
CA ILE A 142 7.34 -16.15 -25.72
C ILE A 142 7.64 -14.80 -25.06
N ILE A 143 7.18 -14.65 -23.83
CA ILE A 143 7.49 -13.48 -22.98
C ILE A 143 8.54 -13.93 -21.97
N ILE A 144 9.72 -13.34 -22.05
CA ILE A 144 10.80 -13.55 -21.10
C ILE A 144 10.73 -12.43 -20.07
N VAL A 145 10.44 -12.78 -18.82
CA VAL A 145 10.48 -11.83 -17.70
C VAL A 145 11.84 -11.96 -17.03
N LYS A 146 12.64 -10.90 -17.05
CA LYS A 146 13.86 -10.78 -16.25
C LYS A 146 13.58 -9.90 -15.04
N SER A 147 13.89 -10.39 -13.85
CA SER A 147 13.74 -9.60 -12.63
C SER A 147 15.08 -9.42 -11.91
N THR A 148 15.29 -8.23 -11.38
CA THR A 148 16.34 -7.87 -10.43
C THR A 148 15.67 -7.15 -9.25
N ARG A 149 16.37 -6.99 -8.11
CA ARG A 149 15.82 -6.31 -6.91
C ARG A 149 15.24 -4.91 -7.13
N LYS A 150 15.54 -4.26 -8.26
CA LYS A 150 15.07 -2.89 -8.56
C LYS A 150 14.46 -2.73 -9.95
N LYS A 151 14.41 -3.79 -10.76
CA LYS A 151 14.00 -3.68 -12.17
C LYS A 151 13.37 -4.98 -12.66
N ILE A 152 12.26 -4.86 -13.35
CA ILE A 152 11.60 -5.94 -14.10
C ILE A 152 11.62 -5.58 -15.57
N SER A 153 12.19 -6.46 -16.38
CA SER A 153 12.21 -6.32 -17.83
C SER A 153 11.37 -7.43 -18.48
N PHE A 154 10.43 -7.06 -19.33
CA PHE A 154 9.74 -7.96 -20.24
C PHE A 154 10.41 -7.91 -21.61
N ILE A 155 11.07 -8.98 -21.98
CA ILE A 155 11.62 -9.17 -23.31
C ILE A 155 10.63 -10.04 -24.09
N TYR A 156 10.09 -9.50 -25.16
CA TYR A 156 9.28 -10.27 -26.09
C TYR A 156 10.02 -10.45 -27.41
N LYS A 157 10.00 -11.67 -27.93
CA LYS A 157 10.70 -12.06 -29.15
C LYS A 157 9.71 -12.27 -30.29
N VAL A 158 9.96 -11.60 -31.41
CA VAL A 158 9.20 -11.67 -32.67
C VAL A 158 10.17 -12.03 -33.80
N GLY A 159 10.36 -13.32 -34.08
CA GLY A 159 11.40 -13.76 -35.02
C GLY A 159 12.81 -13.33 -34.55
N ASN A 160 13.46 -12.46 -35.34
CA ASN A 160 14.75 -11.85 -34.98
C ASN A 160 14.62 -10.51 -34.23
N LEU A 161 13.41 -9.97 -34.07
CA LEU A 161 13.15 -8.73 -33.34
C LEU A 161 12.93 -9.03 -31.87
N GLU A 162 13.84 -8.53 -31.03
CA GLU A 162 13.68 -8.49 -29.58
C GLU A 162 13.33 -7.06 -29.16
N LYS A 163 12.28 -6.93 -28.36
CA LYS A 163 11.91 -5.65 -27.75
C LYS A 163 11.80 -5.85 -26.24
N GLU A 164 12.37 -4.91 -25.49
CA GLU A 164 12.42 -4.94 -24.03
C GLU A 164 11.57 -3.78 -23.47
N TYR A 165 10.62 -4.10 -22.60
CA TYR A 165 9.97 -3.13 -21.71
C TYR A 165 10.55 -3.27 -20.32
N SER A 166 10.91 -2.16 -19.70
CA SER A 166 11.58 -2.13 -18.40
C SER A 166 10.79 -1.29 -17.40
N TYR A 167 10.54 -1.85 -16.23
CA TYR A 167 9.96 -1.18 -15.07
C TYR A 167 11.00 -1.16 -13.96
N SER A 168 11.24 0.00 -13.35
CA SER A 168 12.24 0.16 -12.28
C SER A 168 11.65 0.82 -11.05
N LEU A 169 12.17 0.45 -9.87
CA LEU A 169 11.89 1.12 -8.59
C LEU A 169 12.57 2.50 -8.47
N GLU A 170 13.33 2.94 -9.48
CA GLU A 170 13.93 4.28 -9.50
C GLU A 170 12.83 5.34 -9.64
N ARG A 171 12.67 6.10 -8.56
CA ARG A 171 11.67 7.16 -8.35
C ARG A 171 11.60 8.15 -9.53
N LYS A 172 10.36 8.45 -9.94
CA LYS A 172 9.98 9.79 -10.43
C LYS A 172 10.19 10.82 -9.33
#